data_AF-A0A4Q4VFB8-F1
#
_entry.id   AF-A0A4Q4VFB8-F1
#
_cell.length_a   1.000
_cell.length_b   1.000
_cell.length_c   1.000
_cell.angle_alpha   90.00
_cell.angle_beta   90.00
_cell.angle_gamma   90.00
#
_symmetry.space_group_name_H-M   'P 1'
#
loop_
_entity.id
_entity.type
_entity.pdbx_description
1 polymer ?
#
loop_
_entity_poly.entity_id
_entity_poly.type
_entity_poly.pdbx_seq_one_letter_code
_entity_poly.pdbx_strand_id
1 'polypeptide(L)'
;MHQNAASLIAVGASLMLGTLLPSVNASPLAGEPLKLYRELLKRDPPSALPQSATEDELRWQPSLDFDTDGCYNTPAIDADGNVAEGLDHNYTGGADDCRDESDLDNNNVYVRTRCNNGWCAHLYDYYFEKDVAVQHVIDAGGHRHDWEHIAVFVQDGALKVVAASAHGDYDTKSVDDVRMDGDHPKIVYHKDGGSTHAFRFANEADDGIENHKGVWFRGALVNWDGFPGNTRDILVNHDFGSASFALKDDNFKAQLDYARNDLVPGFDSGYATRGGTRNLAVLVEAFSSQDALPRPDDCILDILHCTSHKNTMPINGWVLHRDKGIFGEDADIDRLEQRMDDEENARVMGYTCPSLAEAPNLKILDHDPSRIR
;
A
#
# COMPACT_ATOMS: atom_id res chain seq x y z
N MET A 1 108.29 -39.17 10.10
CA MET A 1 107.77 -40.51 10.45
C MET A 1 106.29 -40.39 10.65
N HIS A 2 105.53 -41.19 9.89
CA HIS A 2 104.19 -41.75 10.18
C HIS A 2 103.07 -40.85 10.71
N GLN A 3 101.83 -40.87 10.23
CA GLN A 3 101.17 -41.51 9.08
C GLN A 3 99.71 -41.00 9.09
N ASN A 4 99.15 -40.78 7.91
CA ASN A 4 97.78 -41.06 7.46
C ASN A 4 96.56 -40.77 8.35
N ALA A 5 95.63 -40.00 7.78
CA ALA A 5 94.19 -40.29 7.60
C ALA A 5 93.41 -38.98 7.73
N ALA A 6 92.35 -38.69 7.01
CA ALA A 6 91.68 -39.27 5.85
C ALA A 6 90.63 -38.20 5.50
N SER A 7 90.43 -38.00 4.21
CA SER A 7 89.41 -37.11 3.66
C SER A 7 88.02 -37.63 4.04
N LEU A 8 87.18 -36.76 4.61
CA LEU A 8 85.75 -37.00 4.76
C LEU A 8 85.03 -35.74 4.26
N ILE A 9 84.65 -35.81 2.99
CA ILE A 9 83.73 -34.88 2.35
C ILE A 9 82.35 -35.15 2.97
N ALA A 10 81.92 -34.30 3.89
CA ALA A 10 80.53 -34.24 4.29
C ALA A 10 79.77 -33.43 3.22
N VAL A 11 79.15 -34.13 2.27
CA VAL A 11 78.12 -33.53 1.41
C VAL A 11 76.91 -33.25 2.28
N GLY A 12 76.83 -32.02 2.80
CA GLY A 12 75.62 -31.51 3.41
C GLY A 12 74.56 -31.31 2.33
N ALA A 13 73.69 -32.30 2.16
CA ALA A 13 72.42 -32.11 1.47
C ALA A 13 71.57 -31.16 2.33
N SER A 14 71.68 -29.86 2.08
CA SER A 14 70.71 -28.88 2.58
C SER A 14 69.39 -29.18 1.86
N LEU A 15 68.50 -29.90 2.54
CA LEU A 15 67.10 -30.00 2.17
C LEU A 15 66.51 -28.60 2.34
N MET A 16 66.57 -27.77 1.30
CA MET A 16 65.79 -26.55 1.23
C MET A 16 64.32 -26.99 1.15
N LEU A 17 63.68 -27.07 2.31
CA LEU A 17 62.24 -27.16 2.41
C LEU A 17 61.71 -25.79 1.94
N GLY A 18 61.54 -25.65 0.63
CA GLY A 18 60.89 -24.51 0.03
C GLY A 18 59.45 -24.47 0.52
N THR A 19 59.20 -23.78 1.63
CA THR A 19 57.86 -23.35 1.98
C THR A 19 57.43 -22.35 0.92
N LEU A 20 56.79 -22.84 -0.14
CA LEU A 20 55.91 -22.05 -0.97
C LEU A 20 54.78 -21.57 -0.04
N LEU A 21 55.00 -20.45 0.64
CA LEU A 21 53.91 -19.64 1.12
C LEU A 21 53.23 -19.12 -0.15
N PRO A 22 51.97 -19.46 -0.46
CA PRO A 22 51.24 -18.71 -1.45
C PRO A 22 51.17 -17.28 -0.91
N SER A 23 51.98 -16.39 -1.46
CA SER A 23 51.77 -14.96 -1.33
C SER A 23 50.49 -14.65 -2.09
N VAL A 24 49.36 -14.78 -1.41
CA VAL A 24 48.10 -14.16 -1.82
C VAL A 24 48.34 -12.66 -1.73
N ASN A 25 48.81 -12.08 -2.83
CA ASN A 25 48.71 -10.64 -3.06
C ASN A 25 47.22 -10.34 -3.29
N ALA A 26 46.47 -10.21 -2.20
CA ALA A 26 45.17 -9.56 -2.24
C ALA A 26 45.44 -8.10 -2.61
N SER A 27 45.45 -7.81 -3.91
CA SER A 27 45.46 -6.43 -4.37
C SER A 27 44.07 -5.88 -4.05
N PRO A 28 43.94 -4.80 -3.25
CA PRO A 28 42.65 -4.17 -3.06
C PRO A 28 42.11 -3.78 -4.44
N LEU A 29 40.88 -4.19 -4.76
CA LEU A 29 40.18 -3.70 -5.94
C LEU A 29 40.06 -2.18 -5.75
N ALA A 30 40.78 -1.42 -6.55
CA ALA A 30 40.72 0.04 -6.55
C ALA A 30 40.37 0.51 -7.97
N GLY A 31 39.57 1.58 -8.06
CA GLY A 31 39.15 2.16 -9.34
C GLY A 31 37.95 1.46 -9.98
N GLU A 32 37.91 1.41 -11.31
CA GLU A 32 36.78 0.94 -12.13
C GLU A 32 36.24 -0.45 -11.76
N PRO A 33 37.03 -1.47 -11.40
CA PRO A 33 36.49 -2.77 -11.01
C PRO A 33 35.70 -2.74 -9.70
N LEU A 34 36.10 -1.89 -8.75
CA LEU A 34 35.37 -1.67 -7.49
C LEU A 34 34.11 -0.84 -7.75
N LYS A 35 34.19 0.13 -8.68
CA LYS A 35 33.03 0.88 -9.14
C LYS A 35 32.02 -0.05 -9.81
N LEU A 36 32.43 -0.85 -10.80
CA LEU A 36 31.56 -1.83 -11.46
C LEU A 36 31.00 -2.87 -10.50
N TYR A 37 31.80 -3.33 -9.52
CA TYR A 37 31.30 -4.24 -8.47
C TYR A 37 30.28 -3.56 -7.55
N ARG A 38 30.47 -2.28 -7.20
CA ARG A 38 29.49 -1.49 -6.46
C ARG A 38 28.25 -1.18 -7.29
N GLU A 39 28.37 -0.88 -8.57
CA GLU A 39 27.22 -0.70 -9.48
C GLU A 39 26.44 -2.00 -9.68
N LEU A 40 27.13 -3.16 -9.72
CA LEU A 40 26.50 -4.48 -9.78
C LEU A 40 25.88 -4.91 -8.43
N LEU A 41 26.30 -4.30 -7.33
CA LEU A 41 25.75 -4.52 -5.99
C LEU A 41 24.77 -3.43 -5.57
N LYS A 42 24.72 -2.29 -6.29
CA LYS A 42 23.75 -1.24 -6.08
C LYS A 42 22.43 -1.83 -6.51
N ARG A 43 21.68 -2.27 -5.52
CA ARG A 43 20.35 -2.79 -5.73
C ARG A 43 19.45 -1.57 -5.85
N ASP A 44 19.14 -1.18 -7.08
CA ASP A 44 18.18 -0.12 -7.32
C ASP A 44 16.78 -0.60 -6.89
N PRO A 45 15.90 0.33 -6.45
CA PRO A 45 14.50 0.03 -6.26
C PRO A 45 13.85 -0.55 -7.53
N PRO A 46 12.76 -1.34 -7.41
CA PRO A 46 11.96 -1.76 -8.55
C PRO A 46 11.55 -0.58 -9.44
N SER A 47 11.32 -0.85 -10.72
CA SER A 47 10.82 0.18 -11.64
C SER A 47 9.43 0.65 -11.25
N ALA A 48 9.22 1.96 -11.23
CA ALA A 48 7.97 2.58 -10.82
C ALA A 48 6.78 2.12 -11.68
N LEU A 49 5.67 1.83 -11.01
CA LEU A 49 4.37 1.63 -11.63
C LEU A 49 3.87 2.94 -12.26
N PRO A 50 3.08 2.87 -13.35
CA PRO A 50 2.45 4.05 -13.92
C PRO A 50 1.44 4.67 -12.94
N GLN A 51 1.33 6.00 -12.98
CA GLN A 51 0.29 6.72 -12.24
C GLN A 51 -1.11 6.24 -12.67
N SER A 52 -1.95 5.93 -11.69
CA SER A 52 -3.32 5.43 -11.90
C SER A 52 -4.38 6.10 -11.02
N ALA A 53 -3.97 7.11 -10.23
CA ALA A 53 -4.84 7.85 -9.35
C ALA A 53 -5.89 8.70 -10.06
N THR A 54 -7.04 8.86 -9.40
CA THR A 54 -8.11 9.75 -9.81
C THR A 54 -7.71 11.22 -9.67
N GLU A 55 -8.45 12.13 -10.31
CA GLU A 55 -8.19 13.57 -10.18
C GLU A 55 -8.27 14.05 -8.73
N ASP A 56 -9.20 13.52 -7.93
CA ASP A 56 -9.39 13.91 -6.53
C ASP A 56 -8.22 13.41 -5.65
N GLU A 57 -7.79 12.16 -5.84
CA GLU A 57 -6.62 11.61 -5.14
C GLU A 57 -5.33 12.37 -5.48
N LEU A 58 -5.16 12.82 -6.73
CA LEU A 58 -4.03 13.64 -7.16
C LEU A 58 -4.11 15.07 -6.59
N ARG A 59 -5.32 15.64 -6.55
CA ARG A 59 -5.56 17.00 -6.04
C ARG A 59 -5.12 17.16 -4.59
N TRP A 60 -5.33 16.14 -3.77
CA TRP A 60 -5.03 16.18 -2.33
C TRP A 60 -3.75 15.46 -1.94
N GLN A 61 -2.97 14.94 -2.91
CA GLN A 61 -1.70 14.28 -2.65
C GLN A 61 -0.77 15.24 -1.88
N PRO A 62 -0.20 14.84 -0.73
CA PRO A 62 0.77 15.65 -0.01
C PRO A 62 1.99 15.99 -0.87
N SER A 63 2.49 17.21 -0.75
CA SER A 63 3.78 17.58 -1.31
C SER A 63 4.87 17.36 -0.26
N LEU A 64 5.90 16.61 -0.62
CA LEU A 64 6.96 16.22 0.30
C LEU A 64 8.22 17.07 0.15
N ASP A 65 8.88 17.30 1.27
CA ASP A 65 10.33 17.45 1.32
C ASP A 65 10.92 16.35 2.22
N PHE A 66 12.23 16.18 2.16
CA PHE A 66 12.95 15.16 2.90
C PHE A 66 14.15 15.82 3.54
N ASP A 67 14.26 15.78 4.87
CA ASP A 67 15.47 16.23 5.54
C ASP A 67 16.66 15.39 5.04
N THR A 68 17.87 15.94 5.06
CA THR A 68 19.09 15.28 4.52
C THR A 68 19.50 13.98 5.22
N ASP A 69 18.79 13.56 6.26
CA ASP A 69 19.13 12.43 7.13
C ASP A 69 18.38 11.13 6.85
N GLY A 70 17.46 11.11 5.88
CA GLY A 70 16.70 9.92 5.48
C GLY A 70 16.74 9.62 3.98
N CYS A 71 16.21 8.44 3.63
CA CYS A 71 15.97 8.02 2.26
C CYS A 71 14.91 8.88 1.56
N TYR A 72 14.90 8.84 0.22
CA TYR A 72 13.69 9.16 -0.52
C TYR A 72 12.74 7.96 -0.54
N ASN A 73 11.44 8.22 -0.70
CA ASN A 73 10.49 7.12 -0.91
C ASN A 73 10.73 6.52 -2.32
N THR A 74 10.48 5.22 -2.48
CA THR A 74 10.74 4.50 -3.73
C THR A 74 9.60 3.50 -4.03
N PRO A 75 9.53 2.92 -5.25
CA PRO A 75 8.57 1.88 -5.57
C PRO A 75 8.79 0.63 -4.71
N ALA A 76 7.74 0.18 -4.04
CA ALA A 76 7.78 -1.06 -3.28
C ALA A 76 7.67 -2.31 -4.17
N ILE A 77 7.15 -2.17 -5.39
CA ILE A 77 6.93 -3.26 -6.34
C ILE A 77 6.93 -2.73 -7.78
N ASP A 78 7.40 -3.53 -8.73
CA ASP A 78 7.28 -3.24 -10.17
C ASP A 78 6.11 -3.98 -10.85
N ALA A 79 5.92 -3.72 -12.15
CA ALA A 79 4.84 -4.30 -12.96
C ALA A 79 4.97 -5.82 -13.18
N ASP A 80 6.18 -6.38 -12.99
CA ASP A 80 6.45 -7.81 -13.09
C ASP A 80 6.24 -8.53 -11.75
N GLY A 81 5.97 -7.77 -10.68
CA GLY A 81 5.74 -8.30 -9.33
C GLY A 81 7.00 -8.48 -8.50
N ASN A 82 8.13 -7.89 -8.90
CA ASN A 82 9.33 -7.88 -8.07
C ASN A 82 9.17 -6.86 -6.94
N VAL A 83 9.18 -7.33 -5.69
CA VAL A 83 9.09 -6.49 -4.50
C VAL A 83 10.49 -5.96 -4.13
N ALA A 84 10.54 -4.73 -3.61
CA ALA A 84 11.77 -4.12 -3.13
C ALA A 84 12.35 -4.90 -1.93
N GLU A 85 13.60 -5.39 -2.02
CA GLU A 85 14.29 -6.05 -0.90
C GLU A 85 14.81 -5.06 0.16
N GLY A 86 14.67 -3.75 -0.07
CA GLY A 86 15.14 -2.71 0.83
C GLY A 86 16.65 -2.73 1.06
N LEU A 87 17.10 -1.97 2.06
CA LEU A 87 18.50 -1.84 2.43
C LEU A 87 18.76 -2.28 3.87
N ASP A 88 20.01 -2.62 4.17
CA ASP A 88 20.40 -2.91 5.55
C ASP A 88 20.41 -1.60 6.35
N HIS A 89 19.95 -1.67 7.60
CA HIS A 89 19.94 -0.54 8.53
C HIS A 89 21.12 -0.58 9.52
N ASN A 90 21.88 -1.68 9.54
CA ASN A 90 23.02 -1.82 10.43
C ASN A 90 24.25 -1.04 9.94
N TYR A 91 24.90 -0.34 10.86
CA TYR A 91 26.18 0.35 10.60
C TYR A 91 26.18 1.30 9.39
N THR A 92 25.03 1.91 9.10
CA THR A 92 24.85 2.83 7.96
C THR A 92 24.28 4.17 8.44
N GLY A 93 24.41 5.22 7.62
CA GLY A 93 23.69 6.47 7.77
C GLY A 93 22.25 6.35 7.29
N GLY A 94 21.37 7.24 7.74
CA GLY A 94 19.95 7.19 7.38
C GLY A 94 19.70 7.42 5.89
N ALA A 95 20.47 8.31 5.26
CA ALA A 95 20.40 8.62 3.82
C ALA A 95 21.38 7.82 2.94
N ASP A 96 22.27 7.01 3.54
CA ASP A 96 23.30 6.28 2.79
C ASP A 96 22.64 5.31 1.79
N ASP A 97 23.07 5.36 0.53
CA ASP A 97 22.66 4.46 -0.56
C ASP A 97 21.16 4.51 -0.96
N CYS A 98 20.36 5.48 -0.47
CA CYS A 98 18.91 5.59 -0.77
C CYS A 98 18.39 7.02 -0.97
N ARG A 99 19.29 7.97 -1.27
CA ARG A 99 18.95 9.39 -1.44
C ARG A 99 19.52 9.94 -2.75
N ASP A 100 19.64 9.13 -3.78
CA ASP A 100 20.10 9.61 -5.08
C ASP A 100 18.98 10.34 -5.82
N GLU A 101 19.34 11.29 -6.69
CA GLU A 101 18.34 12.00 -7.51
C GLU A 101 17.51 11.02 -8.38
N SER A 102 18.11 9.90 -8.79
CA SER A 102 17.44 8.83 -9.53
C SER A 102 16.27 8.20 -8.77
N ASP A 103 16.30 8.22 -7.44
CA ASP A 103 15.24 7.65 -6.60
C ASP A 103 13.99 8.55 -6.63
N LEU A 104 14.17 9.86 -6.85
CA LEU A 104 13.06 10.78 -7.11
C LEU A 104 12.54 10.68 -8.55
N ASP A 105 13.38 10.28 -9.51
CA ASP A 105 12.93 10.01 -10.89
C ASP A 105 12.19 8.67 -11.01
N ASN A 106 12.53 7.69 -10.16
CA ASN A 106 11.87 6.39 -10.03
C ASN A 106 11.10 6.31 -8.71
N ASN A 107 9.90 6.90 -8.66
CA ASN A 107 9.15 7.09 -7.42
C ASN A 107 7.68 6.68 -7.56
N ASN A 108 7.15 5.97 -6.56
CA ASN A 108 5.72 5.77 -6.41
C ASN A 108 5.22 6.20 -5.03
N VAL A 109 3.97 6.64 -5.03
CA VAL A 109 3.13 6.80 -3.84
C VAL A 109 1.91 5.92 -4.05
N TYR A 110 1.38 5.32 -3.00
CA TYR A 110 0.20 4.47 -3.07
C TYR A 110 -0.96 5.14 -2.34
N VAL A 111 -2.18 5.03 -2.84
CA VAL A 111 -3.36 5.60 -2.17
C VAL A 111 -4.52 4.63 -2.11
N ARG A 112 -5.20 4.63 -0.97
CA ARG A 112 -6.51 4.00 -0.84
C ARG A 112 -7.50 4.99 -0.25
N THR A 113 -8.65 5.08 -0.90
CA THR A 113 -9.68 6.07 -0.58
C THR A 113 -10.88 5.43 0.09
N ARG A 114 -11.48 6.15 1.02
CA ARG A 114 -12.74 5.77 1.65
C ARG A 114 -13.66 6.97 1.81
N CYS A 115 -14.84 6.90 1.20
CA CYS A 115 -15.85 7.95 1.31
C CYS A 115 -17.12 7.47 2.04
N ASN A 116 -17.62 8.27 2.97
CA ASN A 116 -18.92 8.09 3.62
C ASN A 116 -19.33 9.38 4.35
N ASN A 117 -20.64 9.60 4.54
CA ASN A 117 -21.17 10.69 5.36
C ASN A 117 -20.63 12.09 4.97
N GLY A 118 -20.48 12.35 3.67
CA GLY A 118 -19.96 13.62 3.13
C GLY A 118 -18.44 13.79 3.21
N TRP A 119 -17.73 12.80 3.78
CA TRP A 119 -16.28 12.76 3.88
C TRP A 119 -15.67 11.82 2.85
N CYS A 120 -14.46 12.14 2.40
CA CYS A 120 -13.53 11.23 1.75
C CYS A 120 -12.20 11.29 2.50
N ALA A 121 -11.70 10.14 2.92
CA ALA A 121 -10.36 9.97 3.47
C ALA A 121 -9.47 9.33 2.41
N HIS A 122 -8.41 10.01 2.01
CA HIS A 122 -7.35 9.43 1.19
C HIS A 122 -6.16 9.13 2.10
N LEU A 123 -5.80 7.86 2.23
CA LEU A 123 -4.59 7.44 2.94
C LEU A 123 -3.51 7.20 1.90
N TYR A 124 -2.48 8.02 1.92
CA TYR A 124 -1.30 7.93 1.09
C TYR A 124 -0.22 7.16 1.85
N ASP A 125 0.43 6.22 1.18
CA ASP A 125 1.42 5.33 1.75
C ASP A 125 2.73 5.42 0.95
N TYR A 126 3.84 5.54 1.68
CA TYR A 126 5.17 5.83 1.15
C TYR A 126 6.15 4.77 1.66
N TYR A 127 6.79 4.06 0.74
CA TYR A 127 7.79 3.06 1.06
C TYR A 127 9.19 3.67 1.04
N PHE A 128 9.99 3.37 2.07
CA PHE A 128 11.41 3.66 2.10
C PHE A 128 12.19 2.36 2.30
N GLU A 129 13.40 2.29 1.75
CA GLU A 129 14.14 1.03 1.70
C GLU A 129 14.69 0.58 3.06
N LYS A 130 14.90 1.53 3.98
CA LYS A 130 15.34 1.28 5.36
C LYS A 130 14.94 2.45 6.24
N ASP A 131 14.93 2.17 7.54
CA ASP A 131 14.89 3.17 8.59
C ASP A 131 15.96 2.82 9.63
N VAL A 132 16.77 3.81 9.98
CA VAL A 132 17.95 3.64 10.84
C VAL A 132 17.67 4.42 12.10
N ALA A 133 17.63 3.82 13.30
CA ALA A 133 17.43 4.56 14.56
C ALA A 133 18.73 5.22 15.07
N VAL A 134 19.84 4.50 15.09
CA VAL A 134 21.15 5.06 15.48
C VAL A 134 22.16 4.79 14.38
N GLN A 135 22.65 5.87 13.76
CA GLN A 135 23.53 5.79 12.60
C GLN A 135 24.91 5.21 12.96
N HIS A 136 25.48 4.42 12.04
CA HIS A 136 26.83 3.84 12.15
C HIS A 136 27.08 3.00 13.42
N VAL A 137 26.02 2.37 13.95
CA VAL A 137 26.10 1.40 15.05
C VAL A 137 25.40 0.11 14.65
N ILE A 138 25.90 -1.03 15.11
CA ILE A 138 25.31 -2.35 14.86
C ILE A 138 24.21 -2.62 15.89
N ASP A 139 23.07 -3.16 15.45
CA ASP A 139 21.93 -3.59 16.28
C ASP A 139 21.40 -2.49 17.22
N ALA A 140 21.45 -1.23 16.80
CA ALA A 140 21.09 -0.08 17.62
C ALA A 140 19.68 0.49 17.30
N GLY A 141 18.78 -0.37 16.82
CA GLY A 141 17.41 -0.04 16.42
C GLY A 141 17.29 0.40 14.95
N GLY A 142 16.05 0.49 14.48
CA GLY A 142 15.71 0.64 13.07
C GLY A 142 15.31 -0.69 12.44
N HIS A 143 15.06 -0.67 11.15
CA HIS A 143 14.67 -1.84 10.37
C HIS A 143 14.97 -1.67 8.88
N ARG A 144 15.15 -2.81 8.21
CA ARG A 144 15.03 -2.89 6.76
C ARG A 144 13.57 -2.66 6.39
N HIS A 145 13.33 -1.91 5.32
CA HIS A 145 12.02 -1.38 4.93
C HIS A 145 11.47 -0.36 5.91
N ASP A 146 10.72 0.58 5.38
CA ASP A 146 9.90 1.48 6.15
C ASP A 146 8.64 1.81 5.35
N TRP A 147 7.54 2.03 6.05
CA TRP A 147 6.26 2.42 5.48
C TRP A 147 5.68 3.51 6.36
N GLU A 148 5.58 4.71 5.81
CA GLU A 148 4.96 5.85 6.48
C GLU A 148 3.76 6.34 5.68
N HIS A 149 2.81 6.95 6.37
CA HIS A 149 1.50 7.23 5.82
C HIS A 149 1.04 8.65 6.14
N ILE A 150 0.33 9.26 5.19
CA ILE A 150 -0.31 10.57 5.39
C ILE A 150 -1.78 10.40 5.03
N ALA A 151 -2.67 10.75 5.96
CA ALA A 151 -4.10 10.79 5.68
C ALA A 151 -4.55 12.22 5.42
N VAL A 152 -5.39 12.42 4.42
CA VAL A 152 -6.10 13.68 4.20
C VAL A 152 -7.59 13.41 4.22
N PHE A 153 -8.34 14.23 4.95
CA PHE A 153 -9.79 14.14 5.05
C PHE A 153 -10.43 15.34 4.40
N VAL A 154 -11.22 15.07 3.37
CA VAL A 154 -11.91 16.02 2.54
C VAL A 154 -13.40 15.95 2.86
N GLN A 155 -14.02 17.10 3.05
CA GLN A 155 -15.47 17.21 3.24
C GLN A 155 -16.04 18.23 2.27
N ASP A 156 -17.10 17.87 1.57
CA ASP A 156 -17.82 18.76 0.65
C ASP A 156 -16.88 19.44 -0.38
N GLY A 157 -15.91 18.69 -0.90
CA GLY A 157 -14.97 19.16 -1.93
C GLY A 157 -13.81 20.04 -1.44
N ALA A 158 -13.62 20.14 -0.11
CA ALA A 158 -12.53 20.88 0.50
C ALA A 158 -11.76 20.03 1.52
N LEU A 159 -10.43 20.08 1.47
CA LEU A 159 -9.56 19.52 2.51
C LEU A 159 -9.87 20.15 3.87
N LYS A 160 -10.00 19.35 4.92
CA LYS A 160 -10.32 19.82 6.29
C LYS A 160 -9.31 19.40 7.34
N VAL A 161 -8.77 18.20 7.22
CA VAL A 161 -7.87 17.59 8.22
C VAL A 161 -6.76 16.85 7.50
N VAL A 162 -5.55 16.97 8.03
CA VAL A 162 -4.36 16.26 7.57
C VAL A 162 -3.75 15.55 8.77
N ALA A 163 -3.31 14.31 8.58
CA ALA A 163 -2.65 13.52 9.59
C ALA A 163 -1.35 12.95 9.03
N ALA A 164 -0.23 13.20 9.70
CA ALA A 164 1.09 12.70 9.33
C ALA A 164 1.53 11.62 10.32
N SER A 165 1.90 10.43 9.85
CA SER A 165 2.32 9.34 10.72
C SER A 165 3.65 9.65 11.42
N ALA A 166 3.73 9.24 12.69
CA ALA A 166 4.94 9.27 13.47
C ALA A 166 4.91 8.14 14.51
N HIS A 167 5.86 7.20 14.40
CA HIS A 167 6.10 6.13 15.39
C HIS A 167 4.86 5.30 15.75
N GLY A 168 4.00 5.01 14.77
CA GLY A 168 2.80 4.19 14.94
C GLY A 168 1.55 4.94 15.40
N ASP A 169 1.62 6.28 15.48
CA ASP A 169 0.47 7.17 15.66
C ASP A 169 0.50 8.30 14.61
N TYR A 170 -0.35 9.33 14.74
CA TYR A 170 -0.40 10.48 13.84
C TYR A 170 -0.35 11.82 14.59
N ASP A 171 0.42 12.78 14.05
CA ASP A 171 0.17 14.20 14.31
C ASP A 171 -0.97 14.64 13.37
N THR A 172 -2.14 14.96 13.95
CA THR A 172 -3.35 15.32 13.20
C THR A 172 -3.71 16.77 13.43
N LYS A 173 -3.86 17.53 12.34
CA LYS A 173 -4.18 18.97 12.36
C LYS A 173 -5.35 19.30 11.46
N SER A 174 -6.09 20.36 11.84
CA SER A 174 -6.97 21.03 10.89
C SER A 174 -6.13 21.67 9.78
N VAL A 175 -6.68 21.74 8.57
CA VAL A 175 -6.01 22.34 7.41
C VAL A 175 -5.56 23.79 7.68
N ASP A 176 -6.25 24.52 8.55
CA ASP A 176 -5.92 25.90 8.92
C ASP A 176 -4.57 26.01 9.64
N ASP A 177 -4.09 24.92 10.25
CA ASP A 177 -2.80 24.82 10.96
C ASP A 177 -1.71 24.16 10.11
N VAL A 178 -1.99 23.90 8.82
CA VAL A 178 -1.09 23.19 7.90
C VAL A 178 -0.60 24.14 6.81
N ARG A 179 0.72 24.14 6.56
CA ARG A 179 1.29 24.86 5.41
C ARG A 179 0.94 24.13 4.12
N MET A 180 0.54 24.90 3.10
CA MET A 180 0.06 24.35 1.83
C MET A 180 0.98 24.74 0.66
N ASP A 181 1.09 23.84 -0.31
CA ASP A 181 1.59 24.04 -1.66
C ASP A 181 0.40 23.93 -2.63
N GLY A 182 -0.28 25.04 -2.91
CA GLY A 182 -1.59 24.99 -3.58
C GLY A 182 -2.62 24.24 -2.74
N ASP A 183 -3.18 23.15 -3.28
CA ASP A 183 -4.12 22.27 -2.57
C ASP A 183 -3.40 21.13 -1.81
N HIS A 184 -2.07 21.08 -1.85
CA HIS A 184 -1.27 19.98 -1.30
C HIS A 184 -0.71 20.32 0.09
N PRO A 185 -0.97 19.52 1.14
CA PRO A 185 -0.32 19.75 2.42
C PRO A 185 1.19 19.50 2.33
N LYS A 186 1.98 20.41 2.89
CA LYS A 186 3.44 20.31 2.95
C LYS A 186 3.87 19.45 4.14
N ILE A 187 4.48 18.31 3.85
CA ILE A 187 4.91 17.32 4.84
C ILE A 187 6.40 17.03 4.63
N VAL A 188 7.15 16.84 5.70
CA VAL A 188 8.58 16.52 5.66
C VAL A 188 8.82 15.13 6.24
N TYR A 189 9.51 14.26 5.50
CA TYR A 189 10.08 13.04 6.05
C TYR A 189 11.43 13.37 6.69
N HIS A 190 11.61 12.98 7.94
CA HIS A 190 12.79 13.35 8.71
C HIS A 190 13.16 12.32 9.75
N LYS A 191 14.38 12.43 10.23
CA LYS A 191 14.84 11.75 11.43
C LYS A 191 14.28 12.40 12.71
N ASP A 192 13.50 11.65 13.49
CA ASP A 192 12.98 12.18 14.77
C ASP A 192 13.99 11.99 15.92
N GLY A 193 14.93 12.93 16.00
CA GLY A 193 15.92 12.98 17.05
C GLY A 193 16.77 11.70 17.14
N GLY A 194 16.75 11.05 18.30
CA GLY A 194 17.46 9.78 18.54
C GLY A 194 16.64 8.52 18.22
N SER A 195 15.40 8.68 17.74
CA SER A 195 14.49 7.60 17.35
C SER A 195 14.58 7.34 15.85
N THR A 196 13.70 6.52 15.29
CA THR A 196 13.49 6.26 13.85
C THR A 196 13.01 7.48 13.08
N HIS A 197 12.83 7.34 11.76
CA HIS A 197 12.23 8.40 10.94
C HIS A 197 10.72 8.51 11.18
N ALA A 198 10.14 9.64 10.74
CA ALA A 198 8.71 9.92 10.80
C ALA A 198 8.35 11.05 9.81
N PHE A 199 7.06 11.22 9.53
CA PHE A 199 6.57 12.45 8.92
C PHE A 199 6.33 13.54 9.97
N ARG A 200 6.53 14.79 9.56
CA ARG A 200 6.13 15.99 10.32
C ARG A 200 5.52 17.03 9.39
N PHE A 201 4.69 17.90 9.94
CA PHE A 201 4.25 19.09 9.20
C PHE A 201 5.43 20.04 8.95
N ALA A 202 5.45 20.63 7.75
CA ALA A 202 6.44 21.64 7.41
C ALA A 202 6.28 22.91 8.27
N ASN A 203 7.40 23.58 8.52
CA ASN A 203 7.50 24.91 9.08
C ASN A 203 8.09 25.90 8.05
N GLU A 204 8.36 27.14 8.45
CA GLU A 204 8.88 28.17 7.52
C GLU A 204 10.30 27.88 7.01
N ALA A 205 11.14 27.20 7.80
CA ALA A 205 12.51 26.88 7.41
C ALA A 205 12.56 25.84 6.29
N ASP A 206 11.56 24.96 6.21
CA ASP A 206 11.47 23.90 5.20
C ASP A 206 11.16 24.42 3.78
N ASP A 207 10.89 25.72 3.60
CA ASP A 207 10.91 26.32 2.25
C ASP A 207 12.37 26.41 1.71
N GLY A 208 13.37 26.18 2.55
CA GLY A 208 14.75 25.87 2.15
C GLY A 208 14.90 24.41 1.73
N ILE A 209 14.20 24.02 0.67
CA ILE A 209 14.00 22.63 0.22
C ILE A 209 15.32 21.85 0.12
N GLU A 210 15.37 20.67 0.76
CA GLU A 210 16.58 19.85 0.90
C GLU A 210 16.66 18.66 -0.08
N ASN A 211 15.56 18.33 -0.77
CA ASN A 211 15.59 17.26 -1.78
C ASN A 211 16.30 17.69 -3.08
N HIS A 212 16.80 16.69 -3.82
CA HIS A 212 17.60 16.88 -5.03
C HIS A 212 16.88 17.61 -6.17
N LYS A 213 15.53 17.62 -6.19
CA LYS A 213 14.74 18.33 -7.20
C LYS A 213 14.54 19.81 -6.87
N GLY A 214 14.81 20.23 -5.63
CA GLY A 214 14.65 21.63 -5.19
C GLY A 214 13.21 22.14 -5.27
N VAL A 215 12.24 21.23 -5.21
CA VAL A 215 10.79 21.52 -5.25
C VAL A 215 10.06 20.73 -4.17
N TRP A 216 8.90 21.21 -3.74
CA TRP A 216 7.92 20.42 -3.00
C TRP A 216 7.47 19.26 -3.90
N PHE A 217 7.93 18.05 -3.60
CA PHE A 217 7.96 16.91 -4.50
C PHE A 217 6.69 16.05 -4.40
N ARG A 218 6.23 15.52 -5.54
CA ARG A 218 5.14 14.55 -5.62
C ARG A 218 5.51 13.47 -6.64
N GLY A 219 5.46 12.21 -6.23
CA GLY A 219 5.71 11.05 -7.08
C GLY A 219 4.45 10.55 -7.80
N ALA A 220 4.65 9.60 -8.73
CA ALA A 220 3.56 8.97 -9.45
C ALA A 220 2.64 8.20 -8.49
N LEU A 221 1.37 8.61 -8.44
CA LEU A 221 0.38 8.09 -7.50
C LEU A 221 -0.39 6.89 -8.06
N VAL A 222 -0.29 5.75 -7.38
CA VAL A 222 -0.93 4.49 -7.72
C VAL A 222 -2.17 4.30 -6.84
N ASN A 223 -3.34 4.25 -7.46
CA ASN A 223 -4.59 3.94 -6.77
C ASN A 223 -4.66 2.46 -6.40
N TRP A 224 -5.25 2.17 -5.24
CA TRP A 224 -5.58 0.82 -4.76
C TRP A 224 -6.17 -0.12 -5.81
N ASP A 225 -7.03 0.35 -6.69
CA ASP A 225 -7.65 -0.45 -7.77
C ASP A 225 -6.93 -0.28 -9.13
N GLY A 226 -5.86 0.51 -9.17
CA GLY A 226 -5.07 0.83 -10.36
C GLY A 226 -3.73 0.10 -10.46
N PHE A 227 -3.48 -0.92 -9.62
CA PHE A 227 -2.30 -1.78 -9.74
C PHE A 227 -2.41 -2.69 -10.97
N PRO A 228 -1.32 -2.90 -11.75
CA PRO A 228 -1.35 -3.79 -12.90
C PRO A 228 -1.37 -5.27 -12.49
N GLY A 229 -2.18 -6.08 -13.17
CA GLY A 229 -2.22 -7.52 -12.97
C GLY A 229 -2.54 -7.92 -11.53
N ASN A 230 -1.74 -8.81 -10.95
CA ASN A 230 -1.85 -9.26 -9.55
C ASN A 230 -0.84 -8.59 -8.61
N THR A 231 -0.17 -7.50 -9.03
CA THR A 231 0.89 -6.85 -8.25
C THR A 231 0.40 -6.34 -6.90
N ARG A 232 -0.85 -5.84 -6.80
CA ARG A 232 -1.46 -5.48 -5.52
C ARG A 232 -1.47 -6.66 -4.55
N ASP A 233 -1.91 -7.82 -5.01
CA ASP A 233 -2.02 -9.01 -4.16
C ASP A 233 -0.64 -9.49 -3.72
N ILE A 234 0.38 -9.39 -4.59
CA ILE A 234 1.76 -9.68 -4.22
C ILE A 234 2.24 -8.72 -3.14
N LEU A 235 2.06 -7.41 -3.32
CA LEU A 235 2.49 -6.38 -2.39
C LEU A 235 1.82 -6.52 -1.02
N VAL A 236 0.49 -6.69 -1.02
CA VAL A 236 -0.32 -6.82 0.21
C VAL A 236 0.06 -8.05 1.03
N ASN A 237 0.47 -9.13 0.37
CA ASN A 237 0.87 -10.37 1.04
C ASN A 237 2.37 -10.46 1.34
N HIS A 238 3.17 -9.45 0.95
CA HIS A 238 4.60 -9.44 1.23
C HIS A 238 4.88 -9.10 2.70
N ASP A 239 5.87 -9.77 3.28
CA ASP A 239 6.33 -9.52 4.64
C ASP A 239 7.47 -8.50 4.63
N PHE A 240 7.17 -7.25 5.02
CA PHE A 240 8.15 -6.17 5.17
C PHE A 240 8.80 -6.14 6.57
N GLY A 241 8.68 -7.23 7.34
CA GLY A 241 9.26 -7.35 8.67
C GLY A 241 8.59 -6.40 9.66
N SER A 242 9.33 -5.38 10.11
CA SER A 242 8.82 -4.40 11.09
C SER A 242 7.97 -3.30 10.46
N ALA A 243 8.13 -3.05 9.16
CA ALA A 243 7.38 -2.02 8.45
C ALA A 243 5.97 -2.53 8.09
N SER A 244 4.99 -1.64 8.12
CA SER A 244 3.57 -2.00 8.03
C SER A 244 2.88 -1.24 6.90
N PHE A 245 2.57 -1.92 5.79
CA PHE A 245 1.77 -1.34 4.70
C PHE A 245 0.36 -1.00 5.20
N ALA A 246 0.01 0.28 5.27
CA ALA A 246 -1.23 0.77 5.88
C ALA A 246 -2.47 0.48 5.04
N LEU A 247 -2.32 0.40 3.72
CA LEU A 247 -3.46 0.30 2.81
C LEU A 247 -4.13 -1.08 2.80
N LYS A 248 -3.50 -2.12 3.35
CA LYS A 248 -4.09 -3.47 3.39
C LYS A 248 -5.32 -3.56 4.29
N ASP A 249 -6.23 -4.47 3.99
CA ASP A 249 -7.54 -4.58 4.65
C ASP A 249 -7.45 -4.65 6.19
N ASP A 250 -6.49 -5.41 6.71
CA ASP A 250 -6.28 -5.60 8.15
C ASP A 250 -5.79 -4.34 8.87
N ASN A 251 -5.17 -3.40 8.14
CA ASN A 251 -4.59 -2.19 8.70
C ASN A 251 -5.44 -0.95 8.43
N PHE A 252 -6.03 -0.83 7.24
CA PHE A 252 -6.57 0.42 6.71
C PHE A 252 -7.61 1.06 7.63
N LYS A 253 -8.51 0.26 8.21
CA LYS A 253 -9.49 0.78 9.17
C LYS A 253 -8.82 1.38 10.39
N ALA A 254 -7.87 0.65 10.99
CA ALA A 254 -7.18 1.09 12.20
C ALA A 254 -6.36 2.36 11.95
N GLN A 255 -5.70 2.43 10.80
CA GLN A 255 -4.93 3.59 10.38
C GLN A 255 -5.81 4.83 10.21
N LEU A 256 -6.98 4.70 9.58
CA LEU A 256 -7.96 5.79 9.50
C LEU A 256 -8.53 6.18 10.87
N ASP A 257 -8.69 5.23 11.80
CA ASP A 257 -9.13 5.50 13.17
C ASP A 257 -8.11 6.32 13.97
N TYR A 258 -6.81 6.02 13.83
CA TYR A 258 -5.75 6.83 14.43
C TYR A 258 -5.65 8.20 13.77
N ALA A 259 -5.57 8.22 12.43
CA ALA A 259 -5.36 9.44 11.66
C ALA A 259 -6.46 10.49 11.85
N ARG A 260 -7.73 10.09 11.90
CA ARG A 260 -8.85 11.04 12.00
C ARG A 260 -8.92 11.76 13.35
N ASN A 261 -8.41 11.12 14.41
CA ASN A 261 -8.56 11.57 15.79
C ASN A 261 -10.02 12.01 16.08
N ASP A 262 -10.24 13.11 16.80
CA ASP A 262 -11.57 13.68 17.03
C ASP A 262 -11.98 14.76 16.00
N LEU A 263 -11.20 14.97 14.93
CA LEU A 263 -11.37 16.09 14.00
C LEU A 263 -12.25 15.80 12.78
N VAL A 264 -12.66 14.54 12.59
CA VAL A 264 -13.46 14.11 11.42
C VAL A 264 -14.82 13.54 11.88
N PRO A 265 -15.72 14.40 12.41
CA PRO A 265 -16.96 13.94 13.02
C PRO A 265 -17.87 13.27 12.00
N GLY A 266 -18.44 12.14 12.40
CA GLY A 266 -19.40 11.38 11.59
C GLY A 266 -18.76 10.50 10.51
N PHE A 267 -17.45 10.58 10.27
CA PHE A 267 -16.78 9.60 9.43
C PHE A 267 -16.79 8.22 10.10
N ASP A 268 -17.07 7.18 9.34
CA ASP A 268 -16.88 5.79 9.74
C ASP A 268 -15.60 5.30 9.07
N SER A 269 -14.64 4.72 9.79
CA SER A 269 -13.40 4.17 9.23
C SER A 269 -13.55 2.73 8.72
N GLY A 270 -14.56 1.99 9.19
CA GLY A 270 -14.71 0.57 8.88
C GLY A 270 -15.41 0.33 7.57
N TYR A 271 -14.88 -0.52 6.67
CA TYR A 271 -15.60 -0.95 5.45
C TYR A 271 -17.05 -1.19 5.77
N ALA A 272 -17.98 -0.66 4.96
CA ALA A 272 -19.39 -0.98 5.10
C ALA A 272 -19.46 -2.50 5.17
N THR A 273 -19.60 -3.03 6.38
CA THR A 273 -19.47 -4.45 6.58
C THR A 273 -20.63 -5.02 5.78
N ARG A 274 -20.36 -5.88 4.80
CA ARG A 274 -21.35 -6.80 4.23
C ARG A 274 -21.91 -7.79 5.29
N GLY A 275 -21.86 -7.44 6.58
CA GLY A 275 -22.30 -8.21 7.74
C GLY A 275 -22.91 -7.34 8.85
N GLY A 276 -23.13 -6.05 8.63
CA GLY A 276 -24.07 -5.28 9.43
C GLY A 276 -25.40 -5.32 8.69
N THR A 277 -26.46 -5.80 9.33
CA THR A 277 -27.82 -5.90 8.80
C THR A 277 -28.36 -4.54 8.33
N ARG A 278 -27.89 -4.07 7.19
CA ARG A 278 -28.67 -3.22 6.30
C ARG A 278 -29.57 -4.18 5.56
N ASN A 279 -30.88 -4.08 5.82
CA ASN A 279 -31.88 -4.71 4.98
C ASN A 279 -31.57 -4.31 3.54
N LEU A 280 -31.00 -5.24 2.77
CA LEU A 280 -30.88 -5.11 1.33
C LEU A 280 -32.31 -5.25 0.80
N ALA A 281 -33.07 -4.16 0.79
CA ALA A 281 -34.31 -4.09 0.06
C ALA A 281 -33.96 -4.03 -1.43
N VAL A 282 -33.76 -5.19 -2.04
CA VAL A 282 -33.79 -5.30 -3.51
C VAL A 282 -35.25 -5.10 -3.91
N LEU A 283 -35.63 -3.87 -4.23
CA LEU A 283 -36.93 -3.58 -4.79
C LEU A 283 -36.89 -3.93 -6.29
N VAL A 284 -37.32 -5.15 -6.65
CA VAL A 284 -37.57 -5.49 -8.05
C VAL A 284 -38.97 -4.97 -8.39
N GLU A 285 -39.05 -3.77 -8.96
CA GLU A 285 -40.30 -3.34 -9.62
C GLU A 285 -40.43 -4.08 -10.95
N ALA A 286 -41.30 -5.09 -11.00
CA ALA A 286 -41.70 -5.72 -12.23
C ALA A 286 -42.64 -4.77 -13.01
N PHE A 287 -42.14 -4.12 -14.05
CA PHE A 287 -43.00 -3.46 -15.03
C PHE A 287 -43.83 -4.50 -15.78
N SER A 288 -45.15 -4.50 -15.54
CA SER A 288 -46.11 -5.16 -16.43
C SER A 288 -46.45 -4.18 -17.56
N SER A 289 -45.78 -4.30 -18.69
CA SER A 289 -46.35 -3.85 -19.96
C SER A 289 -46.51 -5.08 -20.85
N GLN A 290 -47.76 -5.45 -21.07
CA GLN A 290 -48.16 -6.32 -22.16
C GLN A 290 -47.60 -5.71 -23.46
N ASP A 291 -46.63 -6.38 -24.08
CA ASP A 291 -46.67 -6.72 -25.52
C ASP A 291 -45.34 -7.34 -25.99
N ALA A 292 -45.40 -8.66 -26.20
CA ALA A 292 -44.81 -9.46 -27.27
C ALA A 292 -43.26 -9.55 -27.46
N LEU A 293 -42.67 -10.73 -27.19
CA LEU A 293 -42.19 -11.76 -28.17
C LEU A 293 -41.31 -12.85 -27.46
N PRO A 294 -41.08 -14.05 -28.05
CA PRO A 294 -41.16 -15.33 -27.34
C PRO A 294 -39.88 -15.81 -26.65
N ARG A 295 -40.07 -16.53 -25.54
CA ARG A 295 -39.06 -17.25 -24.75
C ARG A 295 -38.56 -18.50 -25.49
N PRO A 296 -37.24 -18.77 -25.52
CA PRO A 296 -36.71 -20.13 -25.48
C PRO A 296 -36.79 -20.67 -24.05
N ASP A 297 -37.00 -21.97 -23.96
CA ASP A 297 -37.48 -22.69 -22.79
C ASP A 297 -36.59 -22.63 -21.54
N ASP A 298 -37.26 -22.76 -20.39
CA ASP A 298 -36.75 -23.06 -19.04
C ASP A 298 -35.86 -22.04 -18.31
N CYS A 299 -36.50 -21.05 -17.68
CA CYS A 299 -36.06 -20.50 -16.39
C CYS A 299 -37.29 -20.23 -15.52
N ILE A 300 -37.62 -21.18 -14.63
CA ILE A 300 -38.47 -20.92 -13.47
C ILE A 300 -37.59 -20.19 -12.46
N LEU A 301 -37.85 -18.90 -12.25
CA LEU A 301 -37.28 -18.16 -11.12
C LEU A 301 -38.08 -18.56 -9.87
N ASP A 302 -37.65 -19.62 -9.19
CA ASP A 302 -38.25 -20.01 -7.91
C ASP A 302 -37.88 -18.97 -6.84
N ILE A 303 -38.89 -18.21 -6.43
CA ILE A 303 -38.87 -17.42 -5.20
C ILE A 303 -38.79 -18.41 -4.04
N LEU A 304 -37.60 -18.65 -3.49
CA LEU A 304 -37.43 -19.52 -2.32
C LEU A 304 -37.91 -18.80 -1.06
N HIS A 305 -39.15 -19.12 -0.67
CA HIS A 305 -39.51 -19.25 0.74
C HIS A 305 -38.50 -20.18 1.41
N CYS A 306 -37.84 -19.71 2.47
CA CYS A 306 -36.88 -20.50 3.24
C CYS A 306 -37.64 -21.56 4.06
N THR A 307 -37.98 -22.69 3.43
CA THR A 307 -38.48 -23.88 4.13
C THR A 307 -37.53 -25.05 3.87
N SER A 308 -36.90 -25.51 4.96
CA SER A 308 -36.17 -26.78 5.12
C SER A 308 -34.63 -26.77 5.02
N HIS A 309 -34.05 -27.61 5.87
CA HIS A 309 -32.66 -27.69 6.32
C HIS A 309 -31.64 -28.13 5.27
N LYS A 310 -31.11 -27.20 4.47
CA LYS A 310 -29.79 -27.37 3.81
C LYS A 310 -29.03 -26.03 3.77
N ASN A 311 -27.82 -26.03 4.35
CA ASN A 311 -26.96 -24.86 4.55
C ASN A 311 -25.88 -24.76 3.45
N THR A 312 -26.20 -24.27 2.26
CA THR A 312 -25.21 -23.79 1.27
C THR A 312 -25.89 -23.02 0.14
N MET A 313 -25.39 -21.83 -0.23
CA MET A 313 -25.76 -21.11 -1.46
C MET A 313 -24.48 -20.60 -2.16
N PRO A 314 -24.32 -20.79 -3.49
CA PRO A 314 -23.27 -20.16 -4.26
C PRO A 314 -23.70 -18.75 -4.72
N ILE A 315 -22.81 -17.76 -4.60
CA ILE A 315 -22.98 -16.44 -5.21
C ILE A 315 -21.66 -16.14 -5.91
N ASN A 316 -21.60 -16.17 -7.24
CA ASN A 316 -20.52 -15.59 -8.04
C ASN A 316 -20.97 -15.45 -9.51
N GLY A 317 -20.71 -14.30 -10.14
CA GLY A 317 -20.80 -14.16 -11.60
C GLY A 317 -21.46 -12.89 -12.17
N TRP A 318 -21.58 -11.78 -11.44
CA TRP A 318 -22.20 -10.55 -11.96
C TRP A 318 -21.23 -9.36 -11.98
N VAL A 319 -21.21 -8.63 -13.10
CA VAL A 319 -20.63 -7.28 -13.23
C VAL A 319 -21.75 -6.26 -13.01
N LEU A 320 -21.52 -5.27 -12.15
CA LEU A 320 -22.47 -4.22 -11.82
C LEU A 320 -22.07 -2.92 -12.54
N HIS A 321 -23.03 -2.24 -13.17
CA HIS A 321 -22.84 -0.94 -13.80
C HIS A 321 -23.89 0.08 -13.31
N ARG A 322 -23.42 1.32 -13.11
CA ARG A 322 -24.20 2.46 -12.60
C ARG A 322 -24.87 3.21 -13.75
N ASP A 323 -26.19 3.12 -13.89
CA ASP A 323 -26.96 3.88 -14.91
C ASP A 323 -27.64 5.11 -14.30
N LYS A 324 -26.97 6.27 -14.45
CA LYS A 324 -27.43 7.57 -13.93
C LYS A 324 -28.61 8.16 -14.72
N GLY A 325 -28.86 7.68 -15.96
CA GLY A 325 -29.90 8.24 -16.82
C GLY A 325 -31.32 7.85 -16.41
N ILE A 326 -31.46 6.74 -15.68
CA ILE A 326 -32.76 6.18 -15.28
C ILE A 326 -33.11 6.53 -13.83
N PHE A 327 -32.13 6.50 -12.92
CA PHE A 327 -32.40 6.58 -11.48
C PHE A 327 -32.00 7.91 -10.83
N GLY A 328 -31.46 8.87 -11.59
CA GLY A 328 -30.99 10.16 -11.08
C GLY A 328 -29.53 10.12 -10.62
N GLU A 329 -28.92 11.29 -10.43
CA GLU A 329 -27.47 11.39 -10.15
C GLU A 329 -27.06 10.77 -8.79
N ASP A 330 -28.01 10.63 -7.87
CA ASP A 330 -27.82 10.11 -6.51
C ASP A 330 -28.16 8.62 -6.36
N ALA A 331 -28.39 7.90 -7.46
CA ALA A 331 -28.79 6.50 -7.39
C ALA A 331 -27.63 5.54 -7.08
N ASP A 332 -27.87 4.66 -6.11
CA ASP A 332 -27.06 3.49 -5.74
C ASP A 332 -27.72 2.17 -6.20
N ILE A 333 -28.34 2.17 -7.39
CA ILE A 333 -29.01 1.00 -7.97
C ILE A 333 -28.18 0.48 -9.15
N ASP A 334 -27.79 -0.79 -9.09
CA ASP A 334 -27.06 -1.48 -10.15
C ASP A 334 -27.99 -2.44 -10.91
N ARG A 335 -27.87 -2.47 -12.24
CA ARG A 335 -28.59 -3.40 -13.11
C ARG A 335 -27.75 -4.67 -13.37
N LEU A 336 -28.37 -5.84 -13.26
CA LEU A 336 -27.75 -7.14 -13.54
C LEU A 336 -27.92 -7.49 -15.02
N GLU A 337 -26.84 -7.72 -15.78
CA GLU A 337 -26.98 -8.07 -17.21
C GLU A 337 -26.19 -9.29 -17.72
N GLN A 338 -25.17 -9.86 -17.04
CA GLN A 338 -24.49 -11.02 -17.65
C GLN A 338 -23.84 -12.03 -16.69
N ARG A 339 -23.99 -13.32 -17.03
CA ARG A 339 -23.47 -14.53 -16.38
C ARG A 339 -22.02 -14.80 -16.82
N MET A 340 -21.13 -15.09 -15.88
CA MET A 340 -19.84 -15.74 -16.18
C MET A 340 -20.02 -17.26 -16.27
N ASP A 341 -19.62 -17.88 -17.38
CA ASP A 341 -19.83 -19.31 -17.68
C ASP A 341 -18.68 -20.24 -17.23
N ASP A 342 -17.97 -19.92 -16.14
CA ASP A 342 -16.87 -20.76 -15.63
C ASP A 342 -17.20 -21.33 -14.24
N GLU A 343 -17.72 -22.56 -14.22
CA GLU A 343 -18.16 -23.26 -13.01
C GLU A 343 -16.99 -23.79 -12.15
N GLU A 344 -15.76 -23.86 -12.67
CA GLU A 344 -14.65 -24.56 -11.99
C GLU A 344 -14.02 -23.75 -10.84
N ASN A 345 -14.25 -22.43 -10.80
CA ASN A 345 -13.66 -21.52 -9.80
C ASN A 345 -14.64 -21.01 -8.72
N ALA A 346 -15.88 -21.49 -8.67
CA ALA A 346 -16.87 -21.02 -7.69
C ALA A 346 -16.59 -21.59 -6.27
N ARG A 347 -16.02 -20.78 -5.37
CA ARG A 347 -15.87 -21.13 -3.94
C ARG A 347 -17.18 -21.00 -3.16
N VAL A 348 -17.48 -21.97 -2.30
CA VAL A 348 -18.72 -22.06 -1.50
C VAL A 348 -18.54 -21.40 -0.12
N MET A 349 -19.39 -20.43 0.23
CA MET A 349 -19.44 -19.80 1.56
C MET A 349 -20.69 -20.30 2.33
N GLY A 350 -20.51 -20.77 3.56
CA GLY A 350 -21.62 -21.21 4.44
C GLY A 350 -22.09 -20.09 5.38
N TYR A 351 -23.40 -19.86 5.47
CA TYR A 351 -24.01 -18.92 6.42
C TYR A 351 -25.12 -19.60 7.26
N THR A 352 -25.35 -19.09 8.47
CA THR A 352 -26.48 -19.45 9.36
C THR A 352 -27.44 -18.27 9.48
N CYS A 353 -28.76 -18.53 9.41
CA CYS A 353 -29.81 -17.51 9.38
C CYS A 353 -30.36 -17.24 10.81
N PRO A 354 -30.54 -15.98 11.26
CA PRO A 354 -31.16 -15.67 12.55
C PRO A 354 -32.69 -15.81 12.53
N SER A 355 -33.29 -16.15 13.67
CA SER A 355 -34.74 -16.39 13.80
C SER A 355 -35.57 -15.09 13.80
N LEU A 356 -36.79 -15.15 13.25
CA LEU A 356 -37.78 -14.06 13.09
C LEU A 356 -38.25 -13.33 14.38
N ALA A 357 -37.65 -13.60 15.54
CA ALA A 357 -38.04 -12.99 16.81
C ALA A 357 -37.39 -11.61 17.09
N GLU A 358 -36.49 -11.11 16.23
CA GLU A 358 -35.67 -9.92 16.53
C GLU A 358 -35.98 -8.65 15.67
N ALA A 359 -37.06 -8.64 14.87
CA ALA A 359 -37.38 -7.49 13.99
C ALA A 359 -38.86 -7.00 14.10
N PRO A 360 -39.21 -6.19 15.12
CA PRO A 360 -40.60 -5.77 15.37
C PRO A 360 -41.18 -4.69 14.43
N ASN A 361 -40.46 -4.24 13.39
CA ASN A 361 -40.83 -3.09 12.57
C ASN A 361 -41.15 -3.38 11.08
N LEU A 362 -41.42 -4.62 10.68
CA LEU A 362 -41.92 -4.90 9.32
C LEU A 362 -43.42 -4.56 9.23
N LYS A 363 -43.79 -3.51 8.48
CA LYS A 363 -45.17 -3.28 8.01
C LYS A 363 -45.29 -3.73 6.56
N ILE A 364 -46.23 -4.64 6.29
CA ILE A 364 -46.65 -5.00 4.93
C ILE A 364 -47.70 -3.98 4.49
N LEU A 365 -47.45 -3.25 3.40
CA LEU A 365 -48.45 -2.41 2.74
C LEU A 365 -49.22 -3.26 1.72
N ASP A 366 -50.50 -3.49 1.99
CA ASP A 366 -51.43 -4.16 1.08
C ASP A 366 -52.06 -3.09 0.17
N HIS A 367 -51.86 -3.18 -1.15
CA HIS A 367 -52.49 -2.25 -2.10
C HIS A 367 -53.61 -2.93 -2.89
N ASP A 368 -54.83 -2.39 -2.68
CA ASP A 368 -56.12 -2.71 -3.31
C ASP A 368 -56.08 -2.56 -4.85
N PRO A 369 -56.39 -3.61 -5.64
CA PRO A 369 -56.33 -3.57 -7.11
C PRO A 369 -57.44 -2.76 -7.80
N SER A 370 -58.36 -2.12 -7.07
CA SER A 370 -59.56 -1.48 -7.66
C SER A 370 -59.40 0.00 -8.07
N ARG A 371 -58.20 0.60 -7.96
CA ARG A 371 -57.98 2.04 -8.22
C ARG A 371 -57.00 2.38 -9.35
N ILE A 372 -57.07 1.68 -10.48
CA ILE A 372 -56.39 2.13 -11.70
C ILE A 372 -57.41 2.14 -12.86
N ARG A 373 -57.77 3.35 -13.29
CA ARG A 373 -58.28 3.66 -14.64
C ARG A 373 -57.23 4.51 -15.33
#